data_AF-A0A1Y0GXK1-F1
#
_entry.id   AF-A0A1Y0GXK1-F1
#
_cell.length_a   1.000
_cell.length_b   1.000
_cell.length_c   1.000
_cell.angle_alpha   90.00
_cell.angle_beta   90.00
_cell.angle_gamma   90.00
#
_symmetry.space_group_name_H-M   'P 1'
#
loop_
_entity.id
_entity.type
_entity.pdbx_description
1 polymer ?
#
loop_
_entity_poly.entity_id
_entity_poly.type
_entity_poly.pdbx_seq_one_letter_code
_entity_poly.pdbx_strand_id
1 'polypeptide(L)'
;MDQCCTGHFAQTHFIFFAPGVWSFASIRDRGKGVDRAIAVTFDDGFVSMLENGLPVLEDLKVPATIYAVSECVGGGANWEGNSGEPLADWSALRYAQQMGMEIGNHTATHTSFSQLNQSGQVAEIRKCHERLVAEGLDPRTFCLPYGHYTNFSSTAIAEAGYETGFTVEKRWISDRDDRRLLPRFAMSYGDAVPGLLYKLFIRPRIQGQR
;
A
#
# COMPACT_ATOMS: atom_id res chain seq x y z
N MET A 1 -19.70 -7.37 9.62
CA MET A 1 -18.85 -6.95 10.75
C MET A 1 -17.80 -6.06 10.13
N ASP A 2 -17.97 -4.75 10.23
CA ASP A 2 -17.05 -3.77 9.63
C ASP A 2 -15.68 -3.90 10.31
N GLN A 3 -14.73 -4.50 9.58
CA GLN A 3 -13.32 -4.61 9.98
C GLN A 3 -12.51 -3.39 9.50
N CYS A 4 -13.18 -2.36 8.97
CA CYS A 4 -12.55 -1.19 8.42
C CYS A 4 -12.18 -0.18 9.54
N CYS A 5 -10.94 0.30 9.54
CA CYS A 5 -10.46 1.33 10.46
C CYS A 5 -11.32 2.60 10.32
N THR A 6 -11.88 3.10 11.42
CA THR A 6 -12.62 4.37 11.42
C THR A 6 -11.66 5.57 11.28
N GLY A 7 -12.16 6.71 10.82
CA GLY A 7 -11.34 7.94 10.72
C GLY A 7 -10.69 8.34 12.06
N HIS A 8 -11.41 8.19 13.17
CA HIS A 8 -10.88 8.45 14.52
C HIS A 8 -9.74 7.48 14.90
N PHE A 9 -9.83 6.22 14.48
CA PHE A 9 -8.77 5.24 14.68
C PHE A 9 -7.51 5.60 13.90
N ALA A 10 -7.62 6.01 12.64
CA ALA A 10 -6.47 6.46 11.85
C ALA A 10 -5.82 7.70 12.48
N GLN A 11 -6.64 8.67 12.91
CA GLN A 11 -6.17 9.92 13.48
C GLN A 11 -5.34 9.71 14.76
N THR A 12 -5.77 8.84 15.67
CA THR A 12 -5.04 8.55 16.92
C THR A 12 -3.65 7.94 16.67
N HIS A 13 -3.51 7.10 15.65
CA HIS A 13 -2.22 6.55 15.25
C HIS A 13 -1.31 7.61 14.64
N PHE A 14 -1.81 8.41 13.70
CA PHE A 14 -0.99 9.45 13.07
C PHE A 14 -0.58 10.54 14.07
N ILE A 15 -1.44 10.89 15.02
CA ILE A 15 -1.09 11.82 16.12
C ILE A 15 -0.03 11.20 17.04
N PHE A 16 -0.10 9.91 17.34
CA PHE A 16 0.91 9.26 18.18
C PHE A 16 2.29 9.19 17.50
N PHE A 17 2.32 8.96 16.19
CA PHE A 17 3.55 8.99 15.38
C PHE A 17 3.88 10.39 14.82
N ALA A 18 3.14 11.41 15.24
CA ALA A 18 3.36 12.80 14.83
C ALA A 18 4.78 13.27 15.23
N PRO A 19 5.30 14.32 14.59
CA PRO A 19 6.73 14.55 14.51
C PRO A 19 7.37 14.81 15.88
N GLY A 20 8.43 14.05 16.14
CA GLY A 20 9.25 14.12 17.36
C GLY A 20 10.33 13.03 17.40
N VAL A 21 10.04 11.86 16.83
CA VAL A 21 11.01 10.75 16.64
C VAL A 21 10.98 10.16 15.22
N TRP A 22 9.81 10.17 14.57
CA TRP A 22 9.61 9.68 13.19
C TRP A 22 9.03 10.80 12.33
N SER A 23 9.35 10.76 11.03
CA SER A 23 8.75 11.66 10.04
C SER A 23 7.90 10.84 9.08
N PHE A 24 6.70 11.32 8.76
CA PHE A 24 5.96 10.77 7.63
C PHE A 24 6.62 11.23 6.33
N ALA A 25 6.85 10.30 5.41
CA ALA A 25 7.49 10.59 4.14
C ALA A 25 6.78 9.85 3.02
N SER A 26 6.73 10.49 1.85
CA SER A 26 6.34 9.78 0.64
C SER A 26 7.36 8.69 0.37
N ILE A 27 6.90 7.53 -0.08
CA ILE A 27 7.80 6.46 -0.53
C ILE A 27 8.75 6.94 -1.64
N ARG A 28 8.32 7.93 -2.44
CA ARG A 28 9.09 8.59 -3.50
C ARG A 28 10.34 9.31 -2.97
N ASP A 29 10.39 9.59 -1.67
CA ASP A 29 11.51 10.25 -1.01
C ASP A 29 12.42 9.26 -0.26
N ARG A 30 12.19 7.95 -0.41
CA ARG A 30 13.07 6.93 0.16
C ARG A 30 14.51 7.14 -0.31
N GLY A 31 15.42 7.28 0.65
CA GLY A 31 16.84 7.51 0.40
C GLY A 31 17.23 8.98 0.23
N LYS A 32 16.29 9.93 0.35
CA LYS A 32 16.57 11.38 0.30
C LYS A 32 16.86 12.00 1.68
N GLY A 33 17.46 11.23 2.60
CA GLY A 33 17.97 11.76 3.88
C GLY A 33 16.91 12.00 4.97
N VAL A 34 15.76 11.34 4.90
CA VAL A 34 14.80 11.33 6.02
C VAL A 34 15.18 10.22 6.99
N ASP A 35 15.83 10.58 8.09
CA ASP A 35 16.08 9.65 9.19
C ASP A 35 14.76 9.26 9.87
N ARG A 36 14.58 7.95 10.13
CA ARG A 36 13.39 7.40 10.80
C ARG A 36 12.08 7.82 10.12
N ALA A 37 11.90 7.36 8.89
CA ALA A 37 10.70 7.63 8.10
C ALA A 37 9.61 6.55 8.27
N ILE A 38 8.36 6.97 8.19
CA ILE A 38 7.18 6.10 8.05
C ILE A 38 6.50 6.46 6.72
N ALA A 39 6.31 5.45 5.86
CA ALA A 39 5.47 5.56 4.68
C ALA A 39 4.11 4.91 4.96
N VAL A 40 3.03 5.59 4.61
CA VAL A 40 1.66 5.12 4.82
C VAL A 40 1.10 4.64 3.50
N THR A 41 0.52 3.44 3.50
CA THR A 41 -0.02 2.81 2.30
C THR A 41 -1.36 2.18 2.57
N PHE A 42 -2.26 2.27 1.59
CA PHE A 42 -3.58 1.64 1.60
C PHE A 42 -3.69 0.77 0.34
N ASP A 43 -4.17 -0.45 0.51
CA ASP A 43 -4.32 -1.39 -0.58
C ASP A 43 -5.77 -1.34 -1.13
N ASP A 44 -5.97 -1.95 -2.29
CA ASP A 44 -7.24 -2.16 -3.02
C ASP A 44 -7.98 -0.94 -3.58
N GLY A 45 -7.85 0.24 -2.95
CA GLY A 45 -8.53 1.46 -3.41
C GLY A 45 -10.01 1.53 -3.00
N PHE A 46 -10.33 1.11 -1.78
CA PHE A 46 -11.69 1.19 -1.23
C PHE A 46 -12.23 2.62 -1.13
N VAL A 47 -13.53 2.79 -1.40
CA VAL A 47 -14.25 4.06 -1.19
C VAL A 47 -14.15 4.51 0.27
N SER A 48 -14.23 3.57 1.21
CA SER A 48 -14.16 3.83 2.65
C SER A 48 -12.88 4.56 3.06
N MET A 49 -11.75 4.28 2.40
CA MET A 49 -10.48 4.97 2.66
C MET A 49 -10.52 6.42 2.14
N LEU A 50 -11.16 6.69 0.99
CA LEU A 50 -11.30 8.05 0.48
C LEU A 50 -12.26 8.88 1.32
N GLU A 51 -13.35 8.28 1.80
CA GLU A 51 -14.34 9.00 2.62
C GLU A 51 -13.85 9.28 4.03
N ASN A 52 -13.11 8.34 4.65
CA ASN A 52 -12.75 8.42 6.06
C ASN A 52 -11.26 8.68 6.31
N GLY A 53 -10.39 8.18 5.43
CA GLY A 53 -8.94 8.27 5.58
C GLY A 53 -8.35 9.52 4.94
N LEU A 54 -8.75 9.84 3.70
CA LEU A 54 -8.20 10.97 2.95
C LEU A 54 -8.33 12.31 3.69
N PRO A 55 -9.48 12.67 4.32
CA PRO A 55 -9.58 13.93 5.07
C PRO A 55 -8.60 13.99 6.25
N VAL A 56 -8.38 12.86 6.94
CA VAL A 56 -7.43 12.78 8.06
C VAL A 56 -5.99 12.94 7.58
N LEU A 57 -5.63 12.32 6.45
CA LEU A 57 -4.30 12.45 5.86
C LEU A 57 -4.03 13.88 5.39
N GLU A 58 -5.03 14.53 4.81
CA GLU A 58 -4.97 15.93 4.40
C GLU A 58 -4.76 16.87 5.59
N ASP A 59 -5.61 16.76 6.61
CA ASP A 59 -5.55 17.58 7.83
C ASP A 59 -4.19 17.48 8.52
N LEU A 60 -3.62 16.27 8.55
CA LEU A 60 -2.34 15.98 9.18
C LEU A 60 -1.13 16.14 8.24
N LYS A 61 -1.36 16.46 6.97
CA LYS A 61 -0.34 16.56 5.91
C LYS A 61 0.54 15.30 5.82
N VAL A 62 -0.08 14.13 5.98
CA VAL A 62 0.59 12.84 5.90
C VAL A 62 0.57 12.36 4.45
N PRO A 63 1.73 12.24 3.77
CA PRO A 63 1.77 11.65 2.44
C PRO A 63 1.42 10.16 2.53
N ALA A 64 0.62 9.68 1.57
CA ALA A 64 0.28 8.26 1.48
C ALA A 64 0.20 7.77 0.02
N THR A 65 0.20 6.44 -0.11
CA THR A 65 0.01 5.73 -1.38
C THR A 65 -1.24 4.86 -1.32
N ILE A 66 -2.03 4.87 -2.38
CA ILE A 66 -3.26 4.11 -2.55
C ILE A 66 -3.04 3.16 -3.73
N TYR A 67 -2.97 1.86 -3.47
CA TYR A 67 -2.78 0.86 -4.52
C TYR A 67 -4.14 0.44 -5.09
N ALA A 68 -4.34 0.65 -6.40
CA ALA A 68 -5.61 0.37 -7.06
C ALA A 68 -5.53 -0.87 -7.97
N VAL A 69 -6.61 -1.65 -7.96
CA VAL A 69 -6.81 -2.81 -8.86
C VAL A 69 -7.56 -2.33 -10.10
N SER A 70 -6.85 -2.12 -11.21
CA SER A 70 -7.36 -1.30 -12.31
C SER A 70 -8.64 -1.81 -12.99
N GLU A 71 -8.86 -3.14 -13.04
CA GLU A 71 -10.08 -3.70 -13.67
C GLU A 71 -11.30 -3.70 -12.75
N CYS A 72 -11.13 -3.36 -11.47
CA CYS A 72 -12.22 -3.33 -10.49
C CYS A 72 -12.60 -1.91 -10.07
N VAL A 73 -11.86 -0.88 -10.53
CA VAL A 73 -12.12 0.55 -10.23
C VAL A 73 -13.56 0.93 -10.62
N GLY A 74 -14.27 1.55 -9.67
CA GLY A 74 -15.69 1.93 -9.79
C GLY A 74 -16.69 0.78 -9.59
N GLY A 75 -16.20 -0.44 -9.37
CA GLY A 75 -17.00 -1.61 -9.04
C GLY A 75 -16.93 -1.96 -7.55
N GLY A 76 -16.90 -3.26 -7.27
CA GLY A 76 -16.69 -3.78 -5.92
C GLY A 76 -15.60 -4.85 -5.91
N ALA A 77 -14.97 -5.03 -4.77
CA ALA A 77 -14.00 -6.10 -4.57
C ALA A 77 -14.64 -7.47 -4.84
N ASN A 78 -13.90 -8.34 -5.52
CA ASN A 78 -14.37 -9.69 -5.84
C ASN A 78 -13.22 -10.70 -5.70
N TRP A 79 -12.68 -10.79 -4.51
CA TRP A 79 -11.52 -11.62 -4.22
C TRP A 79 -11.57 -12.20 -2.81
N GLU A 80 -10.63 -13.08 -2.46
CA GLU A 80 -10.68 -13.77 -1.18
C GLU A 80 -10.60 -12.78 -0.02
N GLY A 81 -11.54 -12.91 0.93
CA GLY A 81 -11.64 -12.01 2.08
C GLY A 81 -12.45 -10.73 1.83
N ASN A 82 -12.80 -10.40 0.58
CA ASN A 82 -13.66 -9.25 0.30
C ASN A 82 -14.58 -9.47 -0.91
N SER A 83 -15.89 -9.40 -0.67
CA SER A 83 -16.93 -9.60 -1.67
C SER A 83 -17.93 -8.44 -1.62
N GLY A 84 -17.82 -7.56 -2.60
CA GLY A 84 -18.73 -6.45 -2.82
C GLY A 84 -18.40 -5.14 -2.11
N GLU A 85 -17.28 -5.02 -1.37
CA GLU A 85 -16.91 -3.73 -0.80
C GLU A 85 -16.61 -2.72 -1.93
N PRO A 86 -17.21 -1.52 -1.91
CA PRO A 86 -17.09 -0.56 -3.00
C PRO A 86 -15.65 -0.09 -3.22
N LEU A 87 -15.24 -0.07 -4.49
CA LEU A 87 -13.95 0.46 -4.91
C LEU A 87 -14.13 1.84 -5.53
N ALA A 88 -13.18 2.72 -5.26
CA ALA A 88 -13.15 4.07 -5.80
C ALA A 88 -13.28 4.06 -7.32
N ASP A 89 -13.98 5.03 -7.89
CA ASP A 89 -13.96 5.26 -9.32
C ASP A 89 -12.75 6.10 -9.76
N TRP A 90 -12.58 6.25 -11.07
CA TRP A 90 -11.48 7.02 -11.64
C TRP A 90 -11.48 8.50 -11.23
N SER A 91 -12.66 9.08 -10.98
CA SER A 91 -12.76 10.48 -10.56
C SER A 91 -12.24 10.66 -9.13
N ALA A 92 -12.59 9.75 -8.23
CA ALA A 92 -12.13 9.75 -6.85
C ALA A 92 -10.62 9.48 -6.75
N LEU A 93 -10.08 8.56 -7.55
CA LEU A 93 -8.64 8.29 -7.59
C LEU A 93 -7.85 9.51 -8.12
N ARG A 94 -8.34 10.19 -9.17
CA ARG A 94 -7.73 11.43 -9.65
C ARG A 94 -7.78 12.54 -8.60
N TYR A 95 -8.90 12.67 -7.89
CA TYR A 95 -9.04 13.63 -6.80
C TYR A 95 -8.00 13.35 -5.70
N ALA A 96 -7.88 12.12 -5.23
CA ALA A 96 -6.88 11.74 -4.23
C ALA A 96 -5.45 12.06 -4.70
N GLN A 97 -5.12 11.86 -5.98
CA GLN A 97 -3.83 12.27 -6.53
C GLN A 97 -3.62 13.79 -6.49
N GLN A 98 -4.64 14.59 -6.80
CA GLN A 98 -4.58 16.05 -6.70
C GLN A 98 -4.36 16.52 -5.25
N MET A 99 -4.84 15.75 -4.28
CA MET A 99 -4.58 15.96 -2.84
C MET A 99 -3.19 15.50 -2.39
N GLY A 100 -2.32 15.11 -3.33
CA GLY A 100 -0.92 14.76 -3.06
C GLY A 100 -0.69 13.28 -2.72
N MET A 101 -1.72 12.43 -2.85
CA MET A 101 -1.55 10.99 -2.68
C MET A 101 -0.95 10.38 -3.95
N GLU A 102 -0.19 9.30 -3.81
CA GLU A 102 0.14 8.47 -4.96
C GLU A 102 -0.97 7.46 -5.21
N ILE A 103 -1.38 7.28 -6.48
CA ILE A 103 -2.15 6.11 -6.89
C ILE A 103 -1.17 5.08 -7.49
N GLY A 104 -0.88 4.04 -6.72
CA GLY A 104 0.04 2.97 -7.06
C GLY A 104 -0.64 1.78 -7.74
N ASN A 105 0.19 0.86 -8.25
CA ASN A 105 -0.27 -0.32 -8.97
C ASN A 105 -0.53 -1.50 -8.02
N HIS A 106 -1.74 -2.08 -8.08
CA HIS A 106 -2.10 -3.30 -7.35
C HIS A 106 -2.52 -4.46 -8.26
N THR A 107 -1.85 -4.57 -9.41
CA THR A 107 -2.19 -5.47 -10.53
C THR A 107 -3.53 -5.15 -11.18
N ALA A 108 -3.82 -5.80 -12.29
CA ALA A 108 -5.01 -5.51 -13.07
C ALA A 108 -6.24 -6.17 -12.43
N THR A 109 -6.07 -7.41 -11.99
CA THR A 109 -7.16 -8.30 -11.53
C THR A 109 -7.08 -8.70 -10.05
N HIS A 110 -6.10 -8.20 -9.30
CA HIS A 110 -5.81 -8.65 -7.93
C HIS A 110 -5.40 -10.14 -7.83
N THR A 111 -4.93 -10.73 -8.94
CA THR A 111 -4.49 -12.13 -8.95
C THR A 111 -3.24 -12.34 -8.09
N SER A 112 -3.26 -13.38 -7.25
CA SER A 112 -2.11 -13.80 -6.45
C SER A 112 -0.94 -14.22 -7.34
N PHE A 113 0.24 -13.63 -7.12
CA PHE A 113 1.43 -13.91 -7.93
C PHE A 113 1.90 -15.36 -7.86
N SER A 114 1.59 -16.08 -6.78
CA SER A 114 1.88 -17.52 -6.68
C SER A 114 1.10 -18.39 -7.69
N GLN A 115 0.06 -17.83 -8.32
CA GLN A 115 -0.74 -18.50 -9.36
C GLN A 115 -0.27 -18.18 -10.78
N LEU A 116 0.71 -17.29 -10.92
CA LEU A 116 1.18 -16.78 -12.20
C LEU A 116 2.64 -17.16 -12.44
N ASN A 117 2.98 -17.44 -13.69
CA ASN A 117 4.38 -17.46 -14.13
C ASN A 117 4.91 -16.03 -14.32
N GLN A 118 6.21 -15.88 -14.61
CA GLN A 118 6.84 -14.57 -14.70
C GLN A 118 6.17 -13.66 -15.75
N SER A 119 5.89 -14.17 -16.94
CA SER A 119 5.24 -13.39 -17.99
C SER A 119 3.81 -12.97 -17.62
N GLY A 120 3.08 -13.82 -16.90
CA GLY A 120 1.77 -13.51 -16.34
C GLY A 120 1.83 -12.38 -15.30
N GLN A 121 2.82 -12.42 -14.40
CA GLN A 121 3.04 -11.33 -13.43
C GLN A 121 3.37 -10.01 -14.15
N VAL A 122 4.25 -10.03 -15.16
CA VAL A 122 4.58 -8.84 -15.98
C VAL A 122 3.33 -8.30 -16.68
N ALA A 123 2.51 -9.16 -17.26
CA ALA A 123 1.29 -8.77 -17.96
C ALA A 123 0.28 -8.10 -17.02
N GLU A 124 0.06 -8.66 -15.83
CA GLU A 124 -0.79 -8.07 -14.80
C GLU A 124 -0.33 -6.67 -14.38
N ILE A 125 0.97 -6.49 -14.14
CA ILE A 125 1.52 -5.20 -13.73
C ILE A 125 1.40 -4.18 -14.87
N ARG A 126 1.79 -4.54 -16.10
CA ARG A 126 1.75 -3.64 -17.26
C ARG A 126 0.35 -3.22 -17.63
N LYS A 127 -0.61 -4.16 -17.65
CA LYS A 127 -2.01 -3.86 -17.94
C LYS A 127 -2.59 -2.86 -16.93
N CYS A 128 -2.27 -3.03 -15.65
CA CYS A 128 -2.66 -2.07 -14.62
C CYS A 128 -1.97 -0.70 -14.83
N HIS A 129 -0.66 -0.69 -15.08
CA HIS A 129 0.08 0.54 -15.34
C HIS A 129 -0.49 1.33 -16.51
N GLU A 130 -0.71 0.68 -17.65
CA GLU A 130 -1.29 1.30 -18.86
C GLU A 130 -2.67 1.87 -18.56
N ARG A 131 -3.50 1.16 -17.81
CA ARG A 131 -4.83 1.64 -17.44
C ARG A 131 -4.78 2.85 -16.50
N LEU A 132 -3.91 2.84 -15.49
CA LEU A 132 -3.72 3.96 -14.57
C LEU A 132 -3.22 5.21 -15.31
N VAL A 133 -2.23 5.07 -16.20
CA VAL A 133 -1.69 6.17 -17.01
C VAL A 133 -2.75 6.73 -17.97
N ALA A 134 -3.53 5.87 -18.63
CA ALA A 134 -4.62 6.29 -19.51
C ALA A 134 -5.69 7.13 -18.78
N GLU A 135 -5.83 6.95 -17.47
CA GLU A 135 -6.77 7.68 -16.62
C GLU A 135 -6.15 8.95 -15.98
N GLY A 136 -4.92 9.31 -16.37
CA GLY A 136 -4.23 10.53 -15.94
C GLY A 136 -3.51 10.40 -14.59
N LEU A 137 -3.22 9.18 -14.15
CA LEU A 137 -2.50 8.90 -12.91
C LEU A 137 -1.00 8.67 -13.17
N ASP A 138 -0.17 8.88 -12.14
CA ASP A 138 1.27 8.69 -12.19
C ASP A 138 1.74 7.59 -11.20
N PRO A 139 1.51 6.31 -11.53
CA PRO A 139 1.91 5.19 -10.68
C PRO A 139 3.43 5.00 -10.67
N ARG A 140 4.05 5.09 -9.49
CA ARG A 140 5.51 4.96 -9.31
C ARG A 140 5.91 3.74 -8.49
N THR A 141 4.99 3.22 -7.69
CA THR A 141 5.19 2.09 -6.79
C THR A 141 4.17 1.00 -7.01
N PHE A 142 4.54 -0.18 -6.55
CA PHE A 142 3.77 -1.40 -6.75
C PHE A 142 3.52 -2.11 -5.41
N CYS A 143 2.37 -2.74 -5.26
CA CYS A 143 2.05 -3.56 -4.11
C CYS A 143 1.56 -4.93 -4.58
N LEU A 144 2.06 -6.01 -3.97
CA LEU A 144 1.68 -7.37 -4.34
C LEU A 144 0.34 -7.75 -3.67
N PRO A 145 -0.65 -8.25 -4.44
CA PRO A 145 -1.87 -8.83 -3.88
C PRO A 145 -1.54 -9.90 -2.84
N TYR A 146 -2.15 -9.79 -1.65
CA TYR A 146 -1.91 -10.65 -0.49
C TYR A 146 -0.46 -10.71 0.02
N GLY A 147 0.45 -9.93 -0.58
CA GLY A 147 1.89 -10.05 -0.39
C GLY A 147 2.48 -11.42 -0.80
N HIS A 148 1.76 -12.21 -1.59
CA HIS A 148 2.25 -13.48 -2.12
C HIS A 148 3.19 -13.22 -3.30
N TYR A 149 4.31 -13.93 -3.35
CA TYR A 149 5.30 -13.79 -4.43
C TYR A 149 6.03 -15.10 -4.72
N THR A 150 6.78 -15.10 -5.81
CA THR A 150 7.63 -16.21 -6.26
C THR A 150 9.08 -15.76 -6.39
N ASN A 151 9.99 -16.70 -6.67
CA ASN A 151 11.41 -16.42 -6.89
C ASN A 151 11.70 -15.52 -8.11
N PHE A 152 10.73 -15.31 -9.01
CA PHE A 152 10.86 -14.43 -10.18
C PHE A 152 10.05 -13.13 -10.06
N SER A 153 9.33 -12.91 -8.95
CA SER A 153 8.49 -11.71 -8.82
C SER A 153 9.26 -10.41 -8.80
N SER A 154 10.43 -10.36 -8.16
CA SER A 154 11.29 -9.16 -8.23
C SER A 154 11.69 -8.84 -9.68
N THR A 155 12.05 -9.85 -10.47
CA THR A 155 12.38 -9.68 -11.90
C THR A 155 11.17 -9.21 -12.69
N ALA A 156 9.98 -9.80 -12.47
CA ALA A 156 8.75 -9.38 -13.14
C ALA A 156 8.41 -7.90 -12.85
N ILE A 157 8.57 -7.46 -11.60
CA ILE A 157 8.35 -6.06 -11.19
C ILE A 157 9.32 -5.12 -11.91
N ALA A 158 10.60 -5.49 -11.99
CA ALA A 158 11.61 -4.73 -12.71
C ALA A 158 11.31 -4.67 -14.22
N GLU A 159 10.95 -5.79 -14.85
CA GLU A 159 10.60 -5.87 -16.28
C GLU A 159 9.34 -5.06 -16.62
N ALA A 160 8.43 -4.90 -15.66
CA ALA A 160 7.26 -4.04 -15.79
C ALA A 160 7.56 -2.55 -15.54
N GLY A 161 8.80 -2.18 -15.19
CA GLY A 161 9.25 -0.79 -15.05
C GLY A 161 9.16 -0.22 -13.63
N TYR A 162 8.96 -1.05 -12.60
CA TYR A 162 8.87 -0.60 -11.22
C TYR A 162 10.17 -0.88 -10.44
N GLU A 163 10.65 0.13 -9.72
CA GLU A 163 11.84 0.03 -8.86
C GLU A 163 11.51 -0.28 -7.40
N THR A 164 10.26 0.00 -6.99
CA THR A 164 9.81 -0.13 -5.60
C THR A 164 8.53 -0.96 -5.56
N GLY A 165 8.54 -2.00 -4.73
CA GLY A 165 7.46 -2.96 -4.59
C GLY A 165 7.29 -3.41 -3.14
N PHE A 166 6.08 -3.77 -2.73
CA PHE A 166 5.77 -4.09 -1.34
C PHE A 166 5.10 -5.44 -1.14
N THR A 167 5.52 -6.15 -0.10
CA THR A 167 4.89 -7.36 0.42
C THR A 167 4.11 -7.06 1.71
N VAL A 168 3.67 -8.11 2.42
CA VAL A 168 3.03 -8.02 3.75
C VAL A 168 3.89 -8.65 4.86
N GLU A 169 5.18 -8.86 4.60
CA GLU A 169 6.12 -9.35 5.61
C GLU A 169 6.21 -8.39 6.80
N LYS A 170 5.94 -8.89 8.00
CA LYS A 170 5.72 -8.06 9.22
C LYS A 170 7.03 -7.70 9.92
N ARG A 171 7.90 -6.96 9.24
CA ARG A 171 9.20 -6.51 9.76
C ARG A 171 9.58 -5.12 9.24
N TRP A 172 10.61 -4.54 9.85
CA TRP A 172 11.21 -3.30 9.37
C TRP A 172 11.99 -3.52 8.07
N ILE A 173 11.99 -2.48 7.24
CA ILE A 173 12.86 -2.40 6.06
C ILE A 173 14.32 -2.25 6.52
N SER A 174 15.22 -2.97 5.85
CA SER A 174 16.67 -2.82 5.95
C SER A 174 17.28 -2.46 4.59
N ASP A 175 18.52 -1.97 4.59
CA ASP A 175 19.25 -1.66 3.34
C ASP A 175 19.60 -2.89 2.50
N ARG A 176 19.46 -4.09 3.07
CA ARG A 176 19.71 -5.36 2.38
C ARG A 176 18.49 -5.91 1.65
N ASP A 177 17.32 -5.32 1.87
CA ASP A 177 16.10 -5.77 1.23
C ASP A 177 16.10 -5.48 -0.26
N ASP A 178 15.52 -6.40 -1.02
CA ASP A 178 15.18 -6.10 -2.41
C ASP A 178 14.14 -4.98 -2.43
N ARG A 179 14.47 -3.88 -3.10
CA ARG A 179 13.60 -2.69 -3.21
C ARG A 179 12.24 -3.01 -3.83
N ARG A 180 12.13 -4.09 -4.58
CA ARG A 180 10.89 -4.55 -5.22
C ARG A 180 10.05 -5.48 -4.34
N LEU A 181 10.55 -5.90 -3.18
CA LEU A 181 9.87 -6.81 -2.24
C LEU A 181 10.00 -6.30 -0.80
N LEU A 182 9.75 -5.01 -0.58
CA LEU A 182 9.90 -4.39 0.74
C LEU A 182 8.83 -4.88 1.72
N PRO A 183 9.20 -5.22 2.96
CA PRO A 183 8.25 -5.62 4.00
C PRO A 183 7.36 -4.45 4.46
N ARG A 184 6.18 -4.78 5.04
CA ARG A 184 5.24 -3.81 5.64
C ARG A 184 4.57 -4.37 6.88
N PHE A 185 4.19 -3.48 7.78
CA PHE A 185 3.32 -3.82 8.91
C PHE A 185 1.86 -3.68 8.51
N ALA A 186 1.15 -4.81 8.41
CA ALA A 186 -0.30 -4.81 8.21
C ALA A 186 -1.03 -4.27 9.45
N MET A 187 -1.90 -3.29 9.21
CA MET A 187 -2.80 -2.70 10.19
C MET A 187 -4.16 -3.40 10.15
N SER A 188 -4.77 -3.56 11.32
CA SER A 188 -6.10 -4.13 11.51
C SER A 188 -6.87 -3.27 12.52
N TYR A 189 -8.19 -3.26 12.44
CA TYR A 189 -9.05 -2.45 13.32
C TYR A 189 -8.76 -2.61 14.82
N GLY A 190 -8.31 -3.79 15.25
CA GLY A 190 -7.95 -4.05 16.66
C GLY A 190 -6.61 -3.48 17.12
N ASP A 191 -5.80 -2.93 16.23
CA ASP A 191 -4.48 -2.40 16.56
C ASP A 191 -4.57 -0.98 17.12
N ALA A 192 -5.13 -0.79 18.32
CA ALA A 192 -4.95 0.47 19.03
C ALA A 192 -3.45 0.79 19.21
N VAL A 193 -3.10 2.03 19.57
CA VAL A 193 -1.71 2.48 19.70
C VAL A 193 -0.80 1.48 20.48
N PRO A 194 -1.21 0.88 21.61
CA PRO A 194 -0.41 -0.14 22.28
C PRO A 194 -0.17 -1.41 21.44
N GLY A 195 -1.18 -1.85 20.68
CA GLY A 195 -1.09 -2.97 19.75
C GLY A 195 -0.13 -2.65 18.60
N LEU A 196 -0.18 -1.43 18.06
CA LEU A 196 0.79 -0.98 17.05
C LEU A 196 2.22 -0.95 17.60
N LEU A 197 2.43 -0.42 18.81
CA LEU A 197 3.74 -0.44 19.48
C LEU A 197 4.28 -1.87 19.66
N TYR A 198 3.40 -2.80 20.06
CA TYR A 198 3.75 -4.21 20.14
C TYR A 198 4.18 -4.77 18.78
N LYS A 199 3.42 -4.50 17.72
CA LYS A 199 3.74 -4.95 16.35
C LYS A 199 5.06 -4.39 15.84
N LEU A 200 5.35 -3.12 16.11
CA LEU A 200 6.55 -2.45 15.61
C LEU A 200 7.82 -2.83 16.39
N PHE A 201 7.74 -2.92 17.72
CA PHE A 201 8.94 -3.00 18.56
C PHE A 201 9.12 -4.34 19.28
N ILE A 202 8.03 -5.03 19.61
CA ILE A 202 8.11 -6.22 20.47
C ILE A 202 8.04 -7.48 19.61
N ARG A 203 7.03 -7.60 18.76
CA ARG A 203 6.79 -8.79 17.92
C ARG A 203 7.98 -9.17 17.02
N PRO A 204 8.67 -8.24 16.31
CA PRO A 204 9.77 -8.61 15.42
C PRO A 204 10.98 -9.16 16.19
N ARG A 205 11.15 -8.78 17.46
CA ARG A 205 12.22 -9.29 18.33
C ARG A 205 11.92 -10.70 18.84
N ILE A 206 10.65 -11.00 19.12
CA ILE A 206 10.22 -12.31 19.60
C ILE A 206 10.24 -13.36 18.48
N GLN A 207 9.80 -12.98 17.28
CA GLN A 207 9.64 -13.93 16.17
C GLN A 207 10.96 -14.21 15.42
N GLY A 208 12.05 -13.53 15.81
CA GLY A 208 13.32 -13.51 15.09
C GLY A 208 13.15 -12.77 13.76
N GLN A 209 13.96 -11.74 13.52
CA GLN A 209 14.07 -11.17 12.18
C GLN A 209 14.71 -12.22 11.28
N ARG A 210 13.87 -13.06 10.66
CA ARG A 210 14.27 -13.92 9.55
C ARG A 210 14.38 -13.08 8.28
#